data_AF-A0A0B1SBE4-F1
#
_entry.id   AF-A0A0B1SBE4-F1
#
_cell.length_a   1.000
_cell.length_b   1.000
_cell.length_c   1.000
_cell.angle_alpha   90.00
_cell.angle_beta   90.00
_cell.angle_gamma   90.00
#
_symmetry.space_group_name_H-M   'P 1'
#
loop_
_entity.id
_entity.type
_entity.pdbx_description
1 polymer ?
#
loop_
_entity_poly.entity_id
_entity_poly.type
_entity_poly.pdbx_seq_one_letter_code
_entity_poly.pdbx_strand_id
1 'polypeptide(L)'
;MIAFRGTLGTTQLFLESESILFENKTAWVAGGMVSTYFYNAFMKVWTAGVKDDFLTLATKYGDYELWVVGHSLGGSMAALAASYIEKMNLFDGNRMKLVTFGQPRTGDRTFAAAVGNQVNVKIVVVLHKRYRKHGSLTIPQ
;
A
#
# COMPACT_ATOMS: atom_id res chain seq x y z
N MET A 1 -14.60 -5.26 3.26
CA MET A 1 -13.21 -4.84 3.55
C MET A 1 -12.26 -5.81 2.84
N ILE A 2 -11.18 -5.30 2.26
CA ILE A 2 -10.08 -6.08 1.71
C ILE A 2 -8.79 -5.71 2.45
N ALA A 3 -8.02 -6.71 2.89
CA ALA A 3 -6.83 -6.51 3.70
C ALA A 3 -5.63 -7.24 3.10
N PHE A 4 -4.50 -6.54 3.00
CA PHE A 4 -3.25 -7.08 2.50
C PHE A 4 -2.21 -7.12 3.61
N ARG A 5 -1.65 -8.31 3.87
CA ARG A 5 -0.58 -8.49 4.85
C ARG A 5 0.79 -8.18 4.26
N GLY A 6 1.71 -7.75 5.12
CA GLY A 6 3.12 -7.60 4.79
C GLY A 6 3.87 -8.94 4.73
N THR A 7 5.19 -8.88 4.49
CA THR A 7 6.08 -10.05 4.50
C THR A 7 6.09 -10.72 5.87
N LEU A 8 6.09 -12.06 5.90
CA LEU A 8 6.32 -12.82 7.12
C LEU A 8 7.81 -12.76 7.47
N GLY A 9 8.18 -12.15 8.61
CA GLY A 9 9.49 -12.37 9.22
C GLY A 9 10.52 -11.23 9.25
N THR A 10 10.16 -9.93 9.23
CA THR A 10 10.87 -8.77 9.85
C THR A 10 10.74 -7.47 9.05
N THR A 11 10.83 -6.32 9.72
CA THR A 11 11.08 -5.00 9.11
C THR A 11 12.51 -4.88 8.57
N GLN A 12 13.48 -5.57 9.20
CA GLN A 12 14.89 -5.52 8.83
C GLN A 12 15.14 -6.07 7.42
N LEU A 13 14.59 -7.25 7.09
CA LEU A 13 14.70 -7.82 5.73
C LEU A 13 14.10 -6.91 4.65
N PHE A 14 13.01 -6.20 4.98
CA PHE A 14 12.42 -5.23 4.08
C PHE A 14 13.37 -4.05 3.82
N LEU A 15 14.00 -3.49 4.87
CA LEU A 15 14.96 -2.38 4.72
C LEU A 15 16.19 -2.79 3.93
N GLU A 16 16.70 -4.01 4.14
CA GLU A 16 17.85 -4.54 3.39
C GLU A 16 17.52 -4.80 1.92
N SER A 17 16.26 -5.14 1.62
CA SER A 17 15.80 -5.42 0.26
C SER A 17 15.23 -4.19 -0.46
N GLU A 18 15.09 -3.05 0.23
CA GLU A 18 14.33 -1.89 -0.25
C GLU A 18 14.82 -1.39 -1.62
N SER A 19 16.13 -1.24 -1.78
CA SER A 19 16.75 -0.80 -3.04
C SER A 19 16.37 -1.70 -4.21
N ILE A 20 16.45 -3.02 -4.04
CA ILE A 20 16.15 -4.02 -5.05
C ILE A 20 14.66 -3.99 -5.42
N LEU A 21 13.78 -3.79 -4.45
CA LEU A 21 12.33 -3.70 -4.68
C LEU A 21 11.96 -2.48 -5.55
N PHE A 22 12.80 -1.44 -5.60
CA PHE A 22 12.50 -0.17 -6.28
C PHE A 22 13.32 0.12 -7.55
N GLU A 23 14.26 -0.76 -7.92
CA GLU A 23 15.05 -0.62 -9.14
C GLU A 23 14.19 -0.70 -10.40
N ASN A 24 13.35 -1.73 -10.50
CA ASN A 24 12.50 -1.95 -11.67
C ASN A 24 11.12 -1.31 -11.51
N LYS A 25 10.67 -0.65 -12.58
CA LYS A 25 9.41 0.08 -12.62
C LYS A 25 8.54 -0.37 -13.79
N THR A 26 7.24 -0.46 -13.55
CA THR A 26 6.22 -0.82 -14.52
C THR A 26 5.21 0.32 -14.62
N ALA A 27 4.76 0.62 -15.84
CA ALA A 27 3.71 1.61 -16.07
C ALA A 27 2.42 1.20 -15.35
N TRP A 28 1.79 2.16 -14.67
CA TRP A 28 0.57 1.92 -13.93
C TRP A 28 -0.66 2.38 -14.70
N VAL A 29 -1.75 1.61 -14.60
CA VAL A 29 -3.00 1.86 -15.34
C VAL A 29 -3.62 3.21 -15.00
N ALA A 30 -3.46 3.69 -13.77
CA ALA A 30 -3.97 5.01 -13.35
C ALA A 30 -2.98 6.16 -13.66
N GLY A 31 -1.86 5.87 -14.32
CA GLY A 31 -0.80 6.83 -14.65
C GLY A 31 0.43 6.71 -13.74
N GLY A 32 1.57 7.13 -14.27
CA GLY A 32 2.87 7.03 -13.60
C GLY A 32 3.45 5.63 -13.63
N MET A 33 4.46 5.43 -12.78
CA MET A 33 5.20 4.19 -12.66
C MET A 33 5.13 3.66 -11.22
N VAL A 34 4.98 2.35 -11.09
CA VAL A 34 5.03 1.62 -9.81
C VAL A 34 6.17 0.62 -9.82
N SER A 35 6.66 0.21 -8.65
CA SER A 35 7.67 -0.85 -8.61
C SER A 35 7.09 -2.16 -9.19
N THR A 36 7.87 -2.80 -10.07
CA THR A 36 7.49 -4.04 -10.73
C THR A 36 7.22 -5.16 -9.72
N TYR A 37 7.92 -5.16 -8.58
CA TYR A 37 7.70 -6.11 -7.51
C TYR A 37 6.27 -5.99 -6.96
N PHE A 38 5.84 -4.78 -6.58
CA PHE A 38 4.51 -4.58 -6.01
C PHE A 38 3.41 -4.81 -7.03
N TYR A 39 3.65 -4.40 -8.29
CA TYR A 39 2.77 -4.71 -9.41
C TYR A 39 2.54 -6.22 -9.53
N ASN A 40 3.61 -7.00 -9.62
CA ASN A 40 3.51 -8.46 -9.76
C ASN A 40 2.86 -9.11 -8.55
N ALA A 41 3.21 -8.68 -7.33
CA ALA A 41 2.62 -9.19 -6.10
C ALA A 41 1.10 -8.95 -6.05
N PHE A 42 0.65 -7.72 -6.36
CA PHE A 42 -0.76 -7.38 -6.43
C PHE A 42 -1.48 -8.16 -7.52
N MET A 43 -0.98 -8.14 -8.76
CA MET A 43 -1.64 -8.82 -9.89
C MET A 43 -1.78 -10.31 -9.64
N LYS A 44 -0.74 -10.96 -9.08
CA LYS A 44 -0.78 -12.39 -8.75
C LYS A 44 -1.94 -12.75 -7.83
N VAL A 45 -2.15 -12.00 -6.74
CA VAL A 45 -3.26 -12.28 -5.81
C VAL A 45 -4.60 -11.83 -6.39
N TRP A 46 -4.63 -10.72 -7.12
CA TRP A 46 -5.83 -10.20 -7.76
C TRP A 46 -6.44 -11.22 -8.73
N THR A 47 -5.61 -11.80 -9.59
CA THR A 47 -6.05 -12.79 -10.58
C THR A 47 -6.21 -14.21 -10.02
N ALA A 48 -5.74 -14.48 -8.80
CA ALA A 48 -5.85 -15.79 -8.17
C ALA A 48 -7.17 -16.01 -7.39
N GLY A 49 -8.11 -15.06 -7.46
CA GLY A 49 -9.46 -15.20 -6.90
C GLY A 49 -9.98 -13.96 -6.17
N VAL A 50 -9.09 -13.07 -5.73
CA VAL A 50 -9.50 -11.83 -5.02
C VAL A 50 -10.43 -10.97 -5.89
N LYS A 51 -10.21 -10.91 -7.20
CA LYS A 51 -11.09 -10.20 -8.14
C LYS A 51 -12.52 -10.76 -8.10
N ASP A 52 -12.68 -12.08 -8.13
CA ASP A 52 -14.00 -12.72 -8.26
C ASP A 52 -14.79 -12.60 -6.95
N ASP A 53 -14.12 -12.79 -5.81
CA ASP A 53 -14.69 -12.54 -4.49
C ASP A 53 -15.09 -11.07 -4.34
N PHE A 54 -14.23 -10.15 -4.79
CA PHE A 54 -14.51 -8.72 -4.74
C PHE A 54 -15.76 -8.37 -5.54
N LEU A 55 -15.86 -8.80 -6.80
CA LEU A 55 -17.01 -8.49 -7.66
C LEU A 55 -18.31 -9.09 -7.10
N THR A 56 -18.24 -10.29 -6.55
CA THR A 56 -19.37 -10.96 -5.89
C THR A 56 -19.87 -10.14 -4.70
N LEU A 57 -18.96 -9.70 -3.83
CA LEU A 57 -19.30 -8.92 -2.64
C LEU A 57 -19.74 -7.49 -2.98
N ALA A 58 -19.12 -6.85 -3.96
CA ALA A 58 -19.50 -5.50 -4.41
C ALA A 58 -20.92 -5.48 -5.00
N THR A 59 -21.30 -6.53 -5.73
CA THR A 59 -22.67 -6.68 -6.25
C THR A 59 -23.67 -6.93 -5.13
N LYS A 60 -23.31 -7.79 -4.16
CA LYS A 60 -24.20 -8.17 -3.05
C LYS A 60 -24.43 -7.04 -2.05
N TYR A 61 -23.42 -6.19 -1.83
CA TYR A 61 -23.42 -5.12 -0.83
C TYR A 61 -23.16 -3.76 -1.48
N GLY A 62 -23.91 -3.46 -2.54
CA GLY A 62 -23.69 -2.30 -3.41
C GLY A 62 -23.81 -0.94 -2.72
N ASP A 63 -24.42 -0.87 -1.53
CA ASP A 63 -24.64 0.30 -0.69
C ASP A 63 -23.55 0.52 0.38
N TYR A 64 -22.65 -0.45 0.59
CA TYR A 64 -21.62 -0.37 1.63
C TYR A 64 -20.43 0.49 1.20
N GLU A 65 -19.62 0.92 2.18
CA GLU A 65 -18.29 1.48 1.91
C GLU A 65 -17.25 0.37 1.73
N LEU A 66 -16.28 0.60 0.85
CA LEU A 66 -15.15 -0.28 0.65
C LEU A 66 -13.91 0.21 1.40
N TRP A 67 -13.48 -0.57 2.39
CA TRP A 67 -12.25 -0.32 3.12
C TRP A 67 -11.13 -1.21 2.57
N VAL A 68 -10.06 -0.58 2.11
CA VAL A 68 -8.85 -1.21 1.58
C VAL A 68 -7.71 -0.93 2.56
N VAL A 69 -7.17 -1.96 3.20
CA VAL A 69 -6.20 -1.78 4.28
C VAL A 69 -4.93 -2.60 4.08
N GLY A 70 -3.79 -2.10 4.56
CA GLY A 70 -2.55 -2.85 4.50
C GLY A 70 -1.44 -2.33 5.41
N HIS A 71 -0.58 -3.25 5.86
CA HIS A 71 0.59 -2.94 6.69
C HIS A 71 1.89 -3.31 5.97
N SER A 72 2.91 -2.46 6.10
CA SER A 72 4.23 -2.61 5.49
C SER A 72 4.11 -2.87 3.98
N LEU A 73 4.63 -3.98 3.46
CA LEU A 73 4.47 -4.41 2.06
C LEU A 73 3.00 -4.46 1.61
N GLY A 74 2.12 -4.90 2.51
CA GLY A 74 0.69 -4.96 2.26
C GLY A 74 0.07 -3.58 2.07
N GLY A 75 0.66 -2.52 2.64
CA GLY A 75 0.23 -1.14 2.39
C GLY A 75 0.40 -0.75 0.93
N SER A 76 1.50 -1.16 0.30
CA SER A 76 1.72 -0.92 -1.13
C SER A 76 0.72 -1.69 -2.00
N MET A 77 0.44 -2.95 -1.67
CA MET A 77 -0.59 -3.74 -2.37
C MET A 77 -1.99 -3.15 -2.18
N ALA A 78 -2.30 -2.65 -0.98
CA ALA A 78 -3.56 -1.96 -0.70
C ALA A 78 -3.71 -0.68 -1.55
N ALA A 79 -2.65 0.12 -1.68
CA ALA A 79 -2.68 1.30 -2.55
C ALA A 79 -2.89 0.96 -4.03
N LEU A 80 -2.23 -0.10 -4.53
CA LEU A 80 -2.44 -0.59 -5.89
C LEU A 80 -3.85 -1.12 -6.09
N ALA A 81 -4.38 -1.90 -5.14
CA ALA A 81 -5.73 -2.44 -5.20
C ALA A 81 -6.78 -1.32 -5.26
N ALA A 82 -6.67 -0.32 -4.37
CA ALA A 82 -7.60 0.80 -4.36
C ALA A 82 -7.57 1.58 -5.68
N SER A 83 -6.37 1.90 -6.17
CA SER A 83 -6.18 2.59 -7.45
C SER A 83 -6.72 1.81 -8.64
N TYR A 84 -6.49 0.49 -8.67
CA TYR A 84 -6.94 -0.39 -9.75
C TYR A 84 -8.46 -0.54 -9.77
N ILE A 85 -9.08 -0.75 -8.61
CA ILE A 85 -10.53 -0.90 -8.47
C ILE A 85 -11.25 0.34 -8.99
N GLU A 86 -10.82 1.53 -8.58
CA GLU A 86 -11.41 2.78 -9.04
C GLU A 86 -11.13 2.99 -10.54
N LYS A 87 -9.88 2.80 -10.98
CA LYS A 87 -9.50 3.06 -12.38
C LYS A 87 -10.26 2.19 -13.38
N MET A 88 -10.57 0.96 -12.97
CA MET A 88 -11.33 0.00 -13.77
C MET A 88 -12.85 0.16 -13.61
N ASN A 89 -13.31 1.21 -12.91
CA ASN A 89 -14.72 1.47 -12.61
C ASN A 89 -15.44 0.29 -11.93
N LEU A 90 -14.73 -0.47 -11.10
CA LEU A 90 -15.30 -1.62 -10.39
C LEU A 90 -16.00 -1.20 -9.10
N PHE A 91 -15.69 -0.01 -8.58
CA PHE A 91 -16.31 0.58 -7.41
C PHE A 91 -16.13 2.10 -7.43
N ASP A 92 -17.08 2.82 -6.82
CA ASP A 92 -17.02 4.28 -6.71
C ASP A 92 -15.98 4.71 -5.67
N GLY A 93 -14.95 5.42 -6.12
CA GLY A 93 -13.85 5.93 -5.30
C GLY A 93 -14.29 6.82 -4.12
N ASN A 94 -15.42 7.52 -4.24
CA ASN A 94 -15.98 8.34 -3.15
C ASN A 94 -16.43 7.51 -1.95
N ARG A 95 -16.72 6.23 -2.18
CA ARG A 95 -17.13 5.25 -1.16
C ARG A 95 -15.97 4.32 -0.77
N MET A 96 -14.75 4.66 -1.18
CA MET A 96 -13.55 3.92 -0.85
C MET A 96 -12.70 4.65 0.19
N LYS A 97 -12.19 3.89 1.15
CA LYS A 97 -11.23 4.35 2.16
C LYS A 97 -9.98 3.48 2.08
N LEU A 98 -8.84 4.10 1.78
CA LEU A 98 -7.54 3.46 1.78
C LEU A 98 -6.83 3.79 3.09
N VAL A 99 -6.49 2.76 3.88
CA VAL A 99 -5.74 2.93 5.14
C VAL A 99 -4.47 2.09 5.12
N THR A 100 -3.31 2.74 5.15
CA THR A 100 -2.03 2.03 5.12
C THR A 100 -1.15 2.36 6.31
N PHE A 101 -0.39 1.36 6.79
CA PHE A 101 0.51 1.50 7.93
C PHE A 101 1.94 1.15 7.51
N GLY A 102 2.88 2.10 7.62
CA GLY A 102 4.28 1.86 7.25
C GLY A 102 4.46 1.45 5.77
N GLN A 103 3.58 1.93 4.90
CA GLN A 103 3.66 1.68 3.45
C GLN A 103 4.98 2.24 2.90
N PRO A 104 5.77 1.45 2.16
CA PRO A 104 6.95 1.95 1.48
C PRO A 104 6.59 2.67 0.16
N ARG A 105 7.58 3.27 -0.50
CA ARG A 105 7.35 4.07 -1.72
C ARG A 105 6.90 3.22 -2.92
N THR A 106 5.61 2.95 -3.07
CA THR A 106 5.08 2.06 -4.12
C THR A 106 5.32 2.54 -5.56
N GLY A 107 5.33 3.85 -5.80
CA GLY A 107 5.42 4.42 -7.14
C GLY A 107 5.92 5.86 -7.14
N ASP A 108 5.93 6.45 -8.33
CA ASP A 108 6.33 7.84 -8.54
C ASP A 108 5.26 8.86 -8.09
N ARG A 109 5.55 10.14 -8.31
CA ARG A 109 4.64 11.23 -7.93
C ARG A 109 3.34 11.20 -8.73
N THR A 110 3.38 10.78 -9.99
CA THR A 110 2.21 10.69 -10.85
C THR A 110 1.27 9.60 -10.35
N PHE A 111 1.81 8.43 -9.98
CA PHE A 111 1.05 7.39 -9.29
C PHE A 111 0.46 7.90 -7.97
N ALA A 112 1.25 8.54 -7.12
CA ALA A 112 0.77 9.03 -5.82
C ALA A 112 -0.36 10.06 -5.96
N ALA A 113 -0.27 10.96 -6.96
CA ALA A 113 -1.32 11.92 -7.27
C ALA A 113 -2.59 11.22 -7.80
N ALA A 114 -2.44 10.21 -8.66
CA ALA A 114 -3.58 9.41 -9.13
C ALA A 114 -4.32 8.79 -7.94
N VAL A 115 -3.64 8.07 -7.05
CA VAL A 115 -4.30 7.46 -5.87
C VAL A 115 -4.99 8.50 -4.99
N GLY A 116 -4.34 9.65 -4.75
CA GLY A 116 -4.91 10.73 -3.94
C GLY A 116 -6.18 11.36 -4.54
N ASN A 117 -6.32 11.32 -5.88
CA ASN A 117 -7.51 11.84 -6.57
C ASN A 117 -8.63 10.79 -6.69
N GLN A 118 -8.28 9.50 -6.66
CA GLN A 118 -9.23 8.41 -6.87
C GLN A 118 -10.02 8.06 -5.59
N VAL A 119 -9.39 8.09 -4.41
CA VAL A 119 -9.99 7.55 -3.18
C VAL A 119 -9.66 8.40 -1.95
N ASN A 120 -10.42 8.23 -0.87
CA ASN A 120 -10.09 8.86 0.42
C ASN A 120 -8.89 8.12 1.07
N VAL A 121 -7.72 8.75 1.05
CA VAL A 121 -6.46 8.16 1.53
C VAL A 121 -6.13 8.59 2.97
N LYS A 122 -5.84 7.61 3.83
CA LYS A 122 -5.23 7.80 5.15
C LYS A 122 -3.94 6.98 5.27
N ILE A 123 -2.81 7.66 5.35
CA ILE A 123 -1.49 7.03 5.53
C ILE A 123 -1.05 7.21 6.98
N VAL A 124 -0.75 6.10 7.65
CA VAL A 124 -0.21 6.07 9.01
C VAL A 124 1.27 5.69 8.94
N VAL A 125 2.13 6.68 9.16
CA VAL A 125 3.59 6.48 9.21
C VAL A 125 3.98 6.10 10.64
N VAL A 126 4.50 4.89 10.84
CA VAL A 126 5.04 4.46 12.14
C VAL A 126 6.50 4.87 12.22
N LEU A 127 6.80 5.94 12.97
CA LEU A 127 8.17 6.35 13.28
C LEU A 127 8.66 5.56 14.50
N HIS A 128 9.64 4.68 14.32
CA HIS A 128 10.38 4.13 15.44
C HIS A 128 11.28 5.24 16.00
N LYS A 129 11.01 5.74 17.21
CA LYS A 129 11.95 6.63 17.93
C LYS A 129 13.28 5.87 18.04
N ARG A 130 14.30 6.32 17.29
CA ARG A 130 15.68 5.92 17.60
C ARG A 130 16.00 6.48 18.99
N TYR A 131 16.13 5.61 19.99
CA TYR A 131 16.80 5.95 21.23
C TYR A 131 18.27 6.28 20.86
N ARG A 132 18.61 7.57 20.71
CA ARG A 132 20.00 7.99 20.87
C ARG A 132 20.31 7.74 22.35
N LYS A 133 21.12 6.72 22.66
CA LYS A 133 21.84 6.72 23.94
C LYS A 133 22.72 7.97 23.90
N HIS A 134 22.31 9.03 24.57
CA HIS A 134 23.24 10.10 24.92
C HIS A 134 24.31 9.47 25.80
N GLY A 135 25.56 9.57 25.34
CA GLY A 135 26.72 9.25 26.16
C GLY A 135 26.65 10.05 27.46
N SER A 136 26.92 9.37 28.55
CA SER A 136 27.03 9.91 29.90
C SER A 136 27.97 11.11 29.94
N LEU A 137 27.43 12.30 30.23
CA LEU A 137 28.21 13.42 30.75
C LEU A 137 28.35 13.22 32.27
N THR A 138 29.50 12.71 32.69
CA THR A 138 29.98 12.87 34.07
C THR A 138 30.37 14.32 34.29
N ILE A 139 29.74 14.97 35.27
CA ILE A 139 30.11 16.30 35.76
C ILE A 139 31.06 16.07 36.96
N PRO A 140 32.31 16.54 36.94
CA PRO A 140 33.16 16.50 38.13
C PRO A 140 32.68 17.56 39.15
N GLN A 141 32.84 17.20 40.43
CA GLN A 141 32.45 17.98 41.61
C GLN A 141 33.15 19.34 41.69
#